data_AF-A0A6J4XPW4-F1
#
_entry.id   AF-A0A6J4XPW4-F1
#
_cell.length_a   1.000
_cell.length_b   1.000
_cell.length_c   1.000
_cell.angle_alpha   90.00
_cell.angle_beta   90.00
_cell.angle_gamma   90.00
#
_symmetry.space_group_name_H-M   'P 1'
#
loop_
_entity.id
_entity.type
_entity.pdbx_description
1 polymer ?
#
loop_
_entity_poly.entity_id
_entity_poly.type
_entity_poly.pdbx_seq_one_letter_code
_entity_poly.pdbx_strand_id
1 'polypeptide(L)'
;MPGGEPLTHPDIVEITRLVKSLGPKPVILTNGQALTPELVTELKSAEVFGFVFHVDSHQARPGWEGKTEKELNRLRQSFADMVYEAKGLICAFNTTILPETLHEVSDIVQWTTDNIHKVSANVLIPVRTAHPEDPWDYYAGDRKIDIGQTPYASEQGYRDLAAIDICREIWKVHPGYQFHSYLGGTVLPDSPKWLFGSHIGSGKKVFGYLGAKSVEIIQNVHHIFARKFLSFTSPQVNRKARLLFAFGAIDGAVRQALKSRFFHLLGHPGSLFEKISLQNFIVMQPHDILPNGEQDECDGCPNKTYWNGRLVSECRKEDYLLYGRPLTTVRKKPCSTPAAGNRLSLVSNSN
;
A
#
# COMPACT_ATOMS: atom_id res chain seq x y z
N MET A 1 -8.93 -0.14 -12.86
CA MET A 1 -8.26 -1.43 -13.12
C MET A 1 -6.80 -1.12 -13.30
N PRO A 2 -5.86 -1.70 -12.55
CA PRO A 2 -4.48 -1.71 -12.98
C PRO A 2 -4.28 -2.86 -13.97
N GLY A 3 -3.35 -2.62 -14.88
CA GLY A 3 -3.45 -3.02 -16.27
C GLY A 3 -3.23 -1.75 -17.08
N GLY A 4 -1.98 -1.30 -17.11
CA GLY A 4 -1.58 -0.02 -17.71
C GLY A 4 -1.89 1.21 -16.86
N GLU A 5 -1.58 2.38 -17.43
CA GLU A 5 -1.84 3.70 -16.85
C GLU A 5 -3.27 4.17 -17.22
N PRO A 6 -4.24 4.22 -16.29
CA PRO A 6 -5.64 4.47 -16.63
C PRO A 6 -5.90 5.85 -17.21
N LEU A 7 -5.07 6.85 -16.93
CA LEU A 7 -5.22 8.18 -17.51
C LEU A 7 -4.95 8.22 -19.02
N THR A 8 -4.36 7.17 -19.59
CA THR A 8 -4.18 7.03 -21.05
C THR A 8 -5.43 6.52 -21.75
N HIS A 9 -6.46 6.07 -21.00
CA HIS A 9 -7.68 5.55 -21.60
C HIS A 9 -8.52 6.70 -22.17
N PRO A 10 -8.93 6.67 -23.45
CA PRO A 10 -9.65 7.79 -24.08
C PRO A 10 -10.97 8.11 -23.35
N ASP A 11 -11.66 7.09 -22.85
CA ASP A 11 -12.94 7.24 -22.14
C ASP A 11 -12.82 7.36 -20.62
N ILE A 12 -11.66 7.72 -20.04
CA ILE A 12 -11.47 7.72 -18.58
C ILE A 12 -12.51 8.57 -17.82
N VAL A 13 -12.92 9.70 -18.40
CA VAL A 13 -13.95 10.58 -17.84
C VAL A 13 -15.32 9.90 -17.86
N GLU A 14 -15.68 9.22 -18.96
CA GLU A 14 -16.96 8.52 -19.07
C GLU A 14 -17.01 7.27 -18.19
N ILE A 15 -15.91 6.51 -18.12
CA ILE A 15 -15.77 5.38 -17.20
C ILE A 15 -15.94 5.84 -15.75
N THR A 16 -15.38 7.01 -15.38
CA THR A 16 -15.55 7.58 -14.05
C THR A 16 -17.03 7.86 -13.75
N ARG A 17 -17.75 8.46 -14.70
CA ARG A 17 -19.20 8.71 -14.60
C ARG A 17 -20.00 7.42 -14.47
N LEU A 18 -19.65 6.39 -15.25
CA LEU A 18 -20.27 5.06 -15.17
C LEU A 18 -20.04 4.39 -13.81
N VAL A 19 -18.80 4.37 -13.31
CA VAL A 19 -18.50 3.81 -11.98
C VAL A 19 -19.30 4.53 -10.90
N LYS A 20 -19.38 5.87 -10.99
CA LYS A 20 -20.17 6.66 -10.07
C LYS A 20 -21.67 6.30 -10.15
N SER A 21 -22.24 6.18 -11.34
CA SER A 21 -23.66 5.87 -11.52
C SER A 21 -24.03 4.50 -10.97
N LEU A 22 -23.07 3.58 -10.87
CA LEU A 22 -23.25 2.27 -10.24
C LEU A 22 -23.22 2.32 -8.69
N GLY A 23 -22.81 3.45 -8.09
CA GLY A 23 -22.84 3.68 -6.64
C GLY A 23 -21.52 3.59 -5.85
N PRO A 24 -20.44 2.93 -6.34
CA PRO A 24 -19.11 3.03 -5.75
C PRO A 24 -18.51 4.45 -5.77
N LYS A 25 -17.45 4.64 -5.00
CA LYS A 25 -16.60 5.85 -5.06
C LYS A 25 -15.53 5.64 -6.14
N PRO A 26 -15.56 6.35 -7.27
CA PRO A 26 -14.50 6.23 -8.28
C PRO A 26 -13.19 6.83 -7.76
N VAL A 27 -12.15 6.01 -7.63
CA VAL A 27 -10.79 6.44 -7.26
C VAL A 27 -9.84 5.96 -8.36
N ILE A 28 -9.00 6.86 -8.86
CA ILE A 28 -8.07 6.55 -9.95
C ILE A 28 -6.69 6.27 -9.35
N LEU A 29 -6.19 5.05 -9.59
CA LEU A 29 -4.83 4.64 -9.27
C LEU A 29 -3.94 4.93 -10.48
N THR A 30 -2.99 5.84 -10.36
CA THR A 30 -2.25 6.38 -11.51
C THR A 30 -0.80 6.66 -11.15
N ASN A 31 0.10 6.60 -12.13
CA ASN A 31 1.44 7.16 -12.01
C ASN A 31 1.42 8.70 -12.07
N GLY A 32 0.31 9.33 -12.49
CA GLY A 32 0.11 10.78 -12.54
C GLY A 32 0.76 11.50 -13.71
N GLN A 33 1.50 10.81 -14.59
CA GLN A 33 2.25 11.44 -15.69
C GLN A 33 1.35 12.14 -16.71
N ALA A 34 0.19 11.54 -17.02
CA ALA A 34 -0.78 12.12 -17.95
C ALA A 34 -1.79 13.06 -17.25
N LEU A 35 -1.67 13.28 -15.93
CA LEU A 35 -2.62 14.10 -15.19
C LEU A 35 -2.30 15.59 -15.35
N THR A 36 -3.29 16.37 -15.77
CA THR A 36 -3.22 17.83 -15.84
C THR A 36 -4.31 18.48 -14.98
N PRO A 37 -4.18 19.77 -14.61
CA PRO A 37 -5.23 20.50 -13.88
C PRO A 37 -6.59 20.49 -14.61
N GLU A 38 -6.59 20.54 -15.94
CA GLU A 38 -7.78 20.46 -16.78
C GLU A 38 -8.43 19.09 -16.64
N LEU A 39 -7.64 18.01 -16.77
CA LEU A 39 -8.15 16.65 -16.62
C LEU A 39 -8.66 16.38 -15.19
N VAL A 40 -8.01 16.95 -14.15
CA VAL A 40 -8.54 16.90 -12.77
C VAL A 40 -9.90 17.57 -12.68
N THR A 41 -10.10 18.69 -13.37
CA THR A 41 -11.38 19.42 -13.40
C THR A 41 -12.47 18.64 -14.13
N GLU A 42 -12.12 18.00 -15.25
CA GLU A 42 -13.03 17.13 -16.01
C GLU A 42 -13.44 15.91 -15.20
N LEU A 43 -12.47 15.20 -14.60
CA LEU A 43 -12.71 14.04 -13.75
C LEU A 43 -13.53 14.40 -12.51
N LYS A 44 -13.28 15.57 -11.92
CA LYS A 44 -14.10 16.09 -10.82
C LYS A 44 -15.53 16.35 -11.26
N SER A 45 -15.74 16.88 -12.46
CA SER A 45 -17.07 17.07 -13.04
C SER A 45 -17.78 15.74 -13.32
N ALA A 46 -17.01 14.67 -13.57
CA ALA A 46 -17.49 13.28 -13.62
C ALA A 46 -17.62 12.61 -12.24
N GLU A 47 -17.50 13.38 -11.15
CA GLU A 47 -17.60 12.93 -9.76
C GLU A 47 -16.52 11.92 -9.31
N VAL A 48 -15.29 12.05 -9.84
CA VAL A 48 -14.14 11.35 -9.26
C VAL A 48 -14.06 11.65 -7.76
N PHE A 49 -13.85 10.62 -6.93
CA PHE A 49 -13.70 10.78 -5.49
C PHE A 49 -12.28 11.25 -5.13
N GLY A 50 -11.29 10.84 -5.93
CA GLY A 50 -9.93 11.33 -5.87
C GLY A 50 -8.92 10.39 -6.50
N PHE A 51 -7.65 10.56 -6.12
CA PHE A 51 -6.51 9.92 -6.77
C PHE A 51 -5.61 9.21 -5.76
N VAL A 52 -5.05 8.08 -6.19
CA VAL A 52 -3.98 7.37 -5.51
C VAL A 52 -2.80 7.32 -6.47
N PHE A 53 -1.71 8.02 -6.14
CA PHE A 53 -0.54 8.11 -7.00
C PHE A 53 0.48 7.04 -6.66
N HIS A 54 0.95 6.30 -7.66
CA HIS A 54 2.10 5.41 -7.50
C HIS A 54 3.38 6.16 -7.87
N VAL A 55 4.21 6.42 -6.86
CA VAL A 55 5.50 7.12 -7.00
C VAL A 55 6.54 6.38 -6.17
N ASP A 56 7.57 5.82 -6.81
CA ASP A 56 8.77 5.26 -6.20
C ASP A 56 9.98 5.45 -7.11
N SER A 57 11.18 5.31 -6.54
CA SER A 57 12.50 5.55 -7.15
C SER A 57 12.87 4.60 -8.29
N HIS A 58 12.19 3.45 -8.41
CA HIS A 58 12.49 2.44 -9.42
C HIS A 58 11.58 2.54 -10.65
N GLN A 59 10.62 3.48 -10.64
CA GLN A 59 9.86 3.83 -11.83
C GLN A 59 10.74 4.55 -12.85
N ALA A 60 10.76 4.04 -14.08
CA ALA A 60 11.28 4.78 -15.23
C ALA A 60 10.35 5.96 -15.54
N ARG A 61 10.71 7.15 -15.04
CA ARG A 61 9.91 8.36 -15.17
C ARG A 61 10.76 9.52 -15.69
N PRO A 62 10.39 10.11 -16.86
CA PRO A 62 11.13 11.24 -17.43
C PRO A 62 11.35 12.37 -16.41
N GLY A 63 12.61 12.76 -16.24
CA GLY A 63 13.03 13.81 -15.30
C GLY A 63 13.17 13.40 -13.83
N TRP A 64 12.84 12.14 -13.48
CA TRP A 64 12.90 11.62 -12.12
C TRP A 64 13.71 10.32 -11.99
N GLU A 65 14.35 9.86 -13.05
CA GLU A 65 15.24 8.69 -13.03
C GLU A 65 16.40 8.88 -12.04
N GLY A 66 16.71 7.83 -11.28
CA GLY A 66 17.80 7.81 -10.30
C GLY A 66 17.59 8.71 -9.09
N LYS A 67 16.38 9.23 -8.87
CA LYS A 67 16.03 10.07 -7.72
C LYS A 67 15.72 9.24 -6.49
N THR A 68 16.19 9.72 -5.33
CA THR A 68 15.84 9.14 -4.03
C THR A 68 14.36 9.36 -3.72
N GLU A 69 13.79 8.57 -2.80
CA GLU A 69 12.43 8.76 -2.29
C GLU A 69 12.24 10.15 -1.67
N LYS A 70 13.29 10.67 -1.02
CA LYS A 70 13.32 12.04 -0.50
C LYS A 70 13.23 13.07 -1.61
N GLU A 71 13.98 12.91 -2.70
CA GLU A 71 13.89 13.81 -3.84
C GLU A 71 12.53 13.72 -4.53
N LEU A 72 11.97 12.52 -4.64
CA LEU A 72 10.63 12.25 -5.19
C LEU A 72 9.49 12.87 -4.36
N ASN A 73 9.73 13.26 -3.11
CA ASN A 73 8.74 14.06 -2.36
C ASN A 73 8.42 15.40 -3.07
N ARG A 74 9.33 15.94 -3.89
CA ARG A 74 9.01 17.09 -4.77
C ARG A 74 7.94 16.74 -5.81
N LEU A 75 8.00 15.55 -6.40
CA LEU A 75 6.98 15.05 -7.33
C LEU A 75 5.66 14.76 -6.59
N ARG A 76 5.74 14.12 -5.42
CA ARG A 76 4.54 13.89 -4.59
C ARG A 76 3.87 15.20 -4.20
N GLN A 77 4.66 16.24 -3.91
CA GLN A 77 4.14 17.57 -3.61
C GLN A 77 3.39 18.19 -4.79
N SER A 78 3.92 18.11 -6.02
CA SER A 78 3.25 18.71 -7.17
C SER A 78 1.88 18.06 -7.44
N PHE A 79 1.78 16.72 -7.31
CA PHE A 79 0.50 16.03 -7.40
C PHE A 79 -0.45 16.38 -6.25
N ALA A 80 0.05 16.43 -5.01
CA ALA A 80 -0.75 16.79 -3.85
C ALA A 80 -1.30 18.22 -3.97
N ASP A 81 -0.51 19.15 -4.51
CA ASP A 81 -0.91 20.54 -4.74
C ASP A 81 -2.00 20.64 -5.81
N MET A 82 -1.80 20.00 -6.96
CA MET A 82 -2.78 19.95 -8.04
C MET A 82 -4.14 19.42 -7.57
N VAL A 83 -4.16 18.30 -6.83
CA VAL A 83 -5.41 17.71 -6.31
C VAL A 83 -6.03 18.59 -5.21
N TYR A 84 -5.20 19.21 -4.37
CA TYR A 84 -5.67 20.09 -3.31
C TYR A 84 -6.33 21.36 -3.86
N GLU A 85 -5.76 21.96 -4.91
CA GLU A 85 -6.31 23.15 -5.59
C GLU A 85 -7.68 22.88 -6.21
N ALA A 86 -7.90 21.68 -6.74
CA ALA A 86 -9.19 21.26 -7.26
C ALA A 86 -10.27 21.19 -6.16
N LYS A 87 -9.91 21.06 -4.87
CA LYS A 87 -10.78 20.98 -3.69
C LYS A 87 -11.76 19.80 -3.69
N GLY A 88 -11.88 19.15 -2.52
CA GLY A 88 -12.91 18.14 -2.26
C GLY A 88 -12.55 16.72 -2.71
N LEU A 89 -11.40 16.55 -3.35
CA LEU A 89 -10.87 15.26 -3.79
C LEU A 89 -9.91 14.68 -2.76
N ILE A 90 -9.92 13.36 -2.59
CA ILE A 90 -8.86 12.69 -1.83
C ILE A 90 -7.57 12.65 -2.66
N CYS A 91 -6.44 12.72 -1.98
CA CYS A 91 -5.11 12.46 -2.54
C CYS A 91 -4.44 11.43 -1.65
N ALA A 92 -3.93 10.36 -2.23
CA ALA A 92 -3.16 9.34 -1.53
C ALA A 92 -1.99 8.88 -2.39
N PHE A 93 -1.04 8.17 -1.78
CA PHE A 93 0.15 7.67 -2.46
C PHE A 93 0.35 6.19 -2.16
N ASN A 94 0.83 5.45 -3.15
CA ASN A 94 1.40 4.12 -3.01
C ASN A 94 2.89 4.22 -3.31
N THR A 95 3.73 3.60 -2.48
CA THR A 95 5.18 3.52 -2.70
C THR A 95 5.64 2.08 -2.50
N THR A 96 6.31 1.53 -3.51
CA THR A 96 7.00 0.24 -3.39
C THR A 96 8.36 0.47 -2.72
N ILE A 97 8.63 -0.26 -1.64
CA ILE A 97 9.83 -0.14 -0.81
C ILE A 97 10.74 -1.33 -1.09
N LEU A 98 11.97 -1.03 -1.47
CA LEU A 98 13.00 -2.01 -1.74
C LEU A 98 13.98 -2.09 -0.56
N PRO A 99 14.74 -3.18 -0.39
CA PRO A 99 15.75 -3.28 0.67
C PRO A 99 16.68 -2.08 0.77
N GLU A 100 17.13 -1.57 -0.38
CA GLU A 100 17.99 -0.40 -0.51
C GLU A 100 17.28 0.92 -0.18
N THR A 101 15.97 1.04 -0.40
CA THR A 101 15.21 2.28 -0.12
C THR A 101 14.46 2.25 1.21
N LEU A 102 14.52 1.14 1.96
CA LEU A 102 13.87 1.00 3.27
C LEU A 102 14.24 2.14 4.23
N HIS A 103 15.52 2.53 4.26
CA HIS A 103 15.99 3.61 5.13
C HIS A 103 15.40 4.99 4.80
N GLU A 104 14.85 5.17 3.59
CA GLU A 104 14.23 6.42 3.13
C GLU A 104 12.72 6.50 3.45
N VAL A 105 12.11 5.42 3.98
CA VAL A 105 10.71 5.41 4.41
C VAL A 105 10.42 6.53 5.41
N SER A 106 11.38 6.83 6.29
CA SER A 106 11.25 7.92 7.26
C SER A 106 11.05 9.29 6.58
N ASP A 107 11.71 9.56 5.45
CA ASP A 107 11.53 10.79 4.68
C ASP A 107 10.13 10.87 4.03
N ILE A 108 9.61 9.74 3.53
CA ILE A 108 8.24 9.67 2.98
C ILE A 108 7.20 9.91 4.08
N VAL A 109 7.38 9.28 5.24
CA VAL A 109 6.49 9.40 6.40
C VAL A 109 6.46 10.84 6.90
N GLN A 110 7.63 11.47 7.06
CA GLN A 110 7.72 12.87 7.47
C GLN A 110 7.01 13.80 6.48
N TRP A 111 7.31 13.68 5.18
CA TRP A 111 6.66 14.49 4.14
C TRP A 111 5.13 14.31 4.13
N THR A 112 4.67 13.08 4.31
CA THR A 112 3.24 12.75 4.36
C THR A 112 2.58 13.45 5.55
N THR A 113 3.19 13.37 6.73
CA THR A 113 2.71 14.04 7.95
C THR A 113 2.65 15.55 7.80
N ASP A 114 3.68 16.18 7.21
CA ASP A 114 3.70 17.62 6.97
C ASP A 114 2.56 18.04 6.01
N ASN A 115 2.14 17.12 5.14
CA ASN A 115 1.06 17.29 4.18
C ASN A 115 -0.31 16.77 4.65
N ILE A 116 -0.56 16.64 5.96
CA ILE A 116 -1.83 16.13 6.54
C ILE A 116 -3.12 16.81 6.02
N HIS A 117 -3.01 18.04 5.49
CA HIS A 117 -4.14 18.79 4.95
C HIS A 117 -4.44 18.50 3.47
N LYS A 118 -3.47 17.92 2.75
CA LYS A 118 -3.50 17.61 1.32
C LYS A 118 -3.60 16.10 1.08
N VAL A 119 -2.83 15.32 1.82
CA VAL A 119 -2.70 13.86 1.65
C VAL A 119 -3.53 13.13 2.69
N SER A 120 -4.43 12.26 2.26
CA SER A 120 -5.35 11.50 3.11
C SER A 120 -4.77 10.16 3.57
N ALA A 121 -3.95 9.53 2.73
CA ALA A 121 -3.32 8.25 3.04
C ALA A 121 -1.99 8.07 2.29
N ASN A 122 -1.09 7.28 2.87
CA ASN A 122 0.08 6.75 2.18
C ASN A 122 0.18 5.25 2.44
N VAL A 123 0.27 4.46 1.37
CA VAL A 123 0.38 3.00 1.38
C VAL A 123 1.82 2.65 1.04
N LEU A 124 2.48 1.96 1.96
CA LEU A 124 3.87 1.52 1.83
C LEU A 124 3.87 0.00 1.64
N ILE A 125 4.54 -0.47 0.59
CA ILE A 125 4.43 -1.84 0.11
C ILE A 125 5.85 -2.38 -0.05
N PRO A 126 6.31 -3.38 0.73
CA PRO A 126 7.60 -3.99 0.46
C PRO A 126 7.56 -4.67 -0.91
N VAL A 127 8.68 -4.60 -1.64
CA VAL A 127 8.80 -5.26 -2.93
C VAL A 127 8.66 -6.78 -2.79
N ARG A 128 8.01 -7.39 -3.77
CA ARG A 128 7.97 -8.83 -3.91
C ARG A 128 8.16 -9.18 -5.39
N THR A 129 9.26 -9.85 -5.66
CA THR A 129 9.67 -10.29 -6.99
C THR A 129 10.07 -11.76 -6.91
N ALA A 130 9.91 -12.47 -8.01
CA ALA A 130 10.45 -13.81 -8.13
C ALA A 130 11.79 -13.77 -8.85
N HIS A 131 12.79 -14.44 -8.28
CA HIS A 131 14.10 -14.57 -8.88
C HIS A 131 14.26 -15.97 -9.51
N PRO A 132 14.86 -16.12 -10.71
CA PRO A 132 14.99 -17.42 -11.37
C PRO A 132 15.69 -18.49 -10.54
N GLU A 133 16.64 -18.09 -9.68
CA GLU A 133 17.38 -18.97 -8.77
C GLU A 133 16.63 -19.32 -7.48
N ASP A 134 15.42 -18.79 -7.26
CA ASP A 134 14.59 -19.15 -6.10
C ASP A 134 14.36 -20.66 -6.05
N PRO A 135 14.16 -21.27 -4.87
CA PRO A 135 14.01 -22.71 -4.70
C PRO A 135 12.65 -23.25 -5.22
N TRP A 136 11.92 -22.48 -6.03
CA TRP A 136 10.56 -22.75 -6.45
C TRP A 136 10.46 -22.90 -7.97
N ASP A 137 9.84 -23.99 -8.42
CA ASP A 137 9.26 -24.11 -9.74
C ASP A 137 7.82 -23.61 -9.71
N TYR A 138 7.41 -22.90 -10.76
CA TYR A 138 6.07 -22.34 -10.89
C TYR A 138 5.25 -23.13 -11.90
N TYR A 139 3.97 -23.37 -11.59
CA TYR A 139 3.07 -24.16 -12.42
C TYR A 139 1.72 -23.47 -12.62
N ALA A 140 1.18 -23.56 -13.83
CA ALA A 140 -0.21 -23.28 -14.13
C ALA A 140 -0.94 -24.60 -14.38
N GLY A 141 -1.40 -25.25 -13.30
CA GLY A 141 -1.90 -26.63 -13.39
C GLY A 141 -0.75 -27.62 -13.56
N ASP A 142 -0.73 -28.33 -14.68
CA ASP A 142 0.32 -29.28 -15.07
C ASP A 142 1.45 -28.64 -15.89
N ARG A 143 1.24 -27.43 -16.41
CA ARG A 143 2.23 -26.71 -17.21
C ARG A 143 3.24 -25.99 -16.32
N LYS A 144 4.52 -26.35 -16.42
CA LYS A 144 5.63 -25.60 -15.83
C LYS A 144 5.78 -24.24 -16.54
N ILE A 145 5.93 -23.18 -15.76
CA ILE A 145 6.06 -21.80 -16.21
C ILE A 145 7.48 -21.32 -15.96
N ASP A 146 8.06 -20.67 -16.96
CA ASP A 146 9.33 -19.96 -16.81
C ASP A 146 9.05 -18.62 -16.11
N ILE A 147 9.45 -18.54 -14.84
CA ILE A 147 9.17 -17.35 -14.02
C ILE A 147 9.84 -16.10 -14.58
N GLY A 148 10.99 -16.25 -15.25
CA GLY A 148 11.76 -15.14 -15.84
C GLY A 148 11.02 -14.42 -16.96
N GLN A 149 9.97 -15.04 -17.53
CA GLN A 149 9.13 -14.44 -18.57
C GLN A 149 7.85 -13.80 -18.01
N THR A 150 7.67 -13.80 -16.69
CA THR A 150 6.51 -13.21 -16.04
C THR A 150 6.80 -11.77 -15.59
N PRO A 151 5.77 -10.93 -15.43
CA PRO A 151 5.95 -9.58 -14.86
C PRO A 151 6.41 -9.56 -13.39
N TYR A 152 6.45 -10.72 -12.73
CA TYR A 152 6.96 -10.87 -11.37
C TYR A 152 8.48 -11.07 -11.33
N ALA A 153 9.10 -11.36 -12.47
CA ALA A 153 10.52 -11.62 -12.57
C ALA A 153 11.34 -10.38 -12.20
N SER A 154 12.40 -10.59 -11.43
CA SER A 154 13.46 -9.61 -11.26
C SER A 154 14.80 -10.31 -11.35
N GLU A 155 15.72 -9.73 -12.12
CA GLU A 155 17.13 -10.13 -12.11
C GLU A 155 17.82 -9.74 -10.79
N GLN A 156 17.27 -8.75 -10.09
CA GLN A 156 17.71 -8.39 -8.75
C GLN A 156 16.98 -9.27 -7.74
N GLY A 157 17.69 -10.26 -7.20
CA GLY A 157 17.22 -11.05 -6.07
C GLY A 157 17.19 -10.19 -4.81
N TYR A 158 16.05 -9.57 -4.52
CA TYR A 158 15.88 -8.81 -3.28
C TYR A 158 15.75 -9.74 -2.09
N ARG A 159 16.32 -9.33 -0.95
CA ARG A 159 15.96 -9.93 0.33
C ARG A 159 14.47 -9.68 0.59
N ASP A 160 13.77 -10.70 1.08
CA ASP A 160 12.40 -10.53 1.55
C ASP A 160 12.31 -9.49 2.66
N LEU A 161 11.61 -8.39 2.35
CA LEU A 161 11.16 -7.43 3.34
C LEU A 161 9.80 -7.86 3.87
N ALA A 162 9.63 -7.69 5.19
CA ALA A 162 8.35 -7.87 5.84
C ALA A 162 7.74 -6.50 6.17
N ALA A 163 6.42 -6.44 6.29
CA ALA A 163 5.68 -5.23 6.67
C ALA A 163 6.22 -4.62 7.98
N ILE A 164 6.70 -5.46 8.91
CA ILE A 164 7.30 -5.01 10.17
C ILE A 164 8.57 -4.18 9.95
N ASP A 165 9.34 -4.41 8.88
CA ASP A 165 10.54 -3.63 8.58
C ASP A 165 10.15 -2.18 8.23
N ILE A 166 9.09 -2.00 7.45
CA ILE A 166 8.50 -0.69 7.14
C ILE A 166 7.91 -0.05 8.41
N CYS A 167 7.20 -0.82 9.24
CA CYS A 167 6.65 -0.31 10.51
C CYS A 167 7.74 0.26 11.42
N ARG A 168 8.92 -0.36 11.47
CA ARG A 168 10.06 0.17 12.25
C ARG A 168 10.52 1.53 11.76
N GLU A 169 10.52 1.76 10.45
CA GLU A 169 10.84 3.07 9.88
C GLU A 169 9.76 4.11 10.19
N ILE A 170 8.48 3.74 10.13
CA ILE A 170 7.38 4.62 10.57
C ILE A 170 7.57 5.02 12.04
N TRP A 171 7.97 4.09 12.92
CA TRP A 171 8.18 4.36 14.34
C TRP A 171 9.39 5.27 14.63
N LYS A 172 10.36 5.40 13.72
CA LYS A 172 11.44 6.39 13.89
C LYS A 172 10.91 7.82 13.84
N VAL A 173 9.91 8.07 12.98
CA VAL A 173 9.26 9.38 12.85
C VAL A 173 8.13 9.55 13.88
N HIS A 174 7.36 8.48 14.09
CA HIS A 174 6.21 8.45 15.00
C HIS A 174 6.36 7.32 16.04
N PRO A 175 7.17 7.50 17.11
CA PRO A 175 7.45 6.43 18.09
C PRO A 175 6.20 5.87 18.79
N GLY A 176 5.13 6.66 18.87
CA GLY A 176 3.86 6.22 19.44
C GLY A 176 2.86 5.64 18.44
N TYR A 177 3.22 5.52 17.15
CA TYR A 177 2.27 5.14 16.10
C TYR A 177 1.68 3.77 16.34
N GLN A 178 0.35 3.70 16.40
CA GLN A 178 -0.38 2.45 16.60
C GLN A 178 -1.21 2.12 15.37
N PHE A 179 -1.09 0.87 14.92
CA PHE A 179 -2.03 0.28 13.98
C PHE A 179 -3.28 -0.16 14.73
N HIS A 180 -4.45 0.20 14.21
CA HIS A 180 -5.74 -0.01 14.86
C HIS A 180 -6.51 -1.20 14.29
N SER A 181 -6.13 -1.68 13.11
CA SER A 181 -6.73 -2.84 12.46
C SER A 181 -5.74 -3.50 11.50
N TYR A 182 -5.97 -4.78 11.21
CA TYR A 182 -5.19 -5.54 10.26
C TYR A 182 -6.05 -6.54 9.48
N LEU A 183 -5.51 -7.01 8.35
CA LEU A 183 -6.04 -8.13 7.57
C LEU A 183 -5.01 -9.25 7.56
N GLY A 184 -5.42 -10.47 7.89
CA GLY A 184 -4.55 -11.64 7.97
C GLY A 184 -4.20 -12.28 6.63
N GLY A 185 -3.38 -13.33 6.69
CA GLY A 185 -3.03 -14.18 5.55
C GLY A 185 -4.05 -15.29 5.30
N THR A 186 -4.13 -15.77 4.05
CA THR A 186 -4.98 -16.92 3.66
C THR A 186 -4.47 -18.25 4.20
N VAL A 187 -3.16 -18.36 4.45
CA VAL A 187 -2.50 -19.55 5.01
C VAL A 187 -2.07 -19.28 6.44
N LEU A 188 -1.55 -18.09 6.73
CA LEU A 188 -1.15 -17.65 8.07
C LEU A 188 -2.07 -16.51 8.55
N PRO A 189 -3.13 -16.80 9.32
CA PRO A 189 -4.11 -15.79 9.73
C PRO A 189 -3.52 -14.64 10.57
N ASP A 190 -2.42 -14.90 11.27
CA ASP A 190 -1.70 -13.92 12.09
C ASP A 190 -0.63 -13.14 11.31
N SER A 191 -0.38 -13.48 10.05
CA SER A 191 0.49 -12.72 9.14
C SER A 191 -0.22 -11.44 8.69
N PRO A 192 0.25 -10.24 9.08
CA PRO A 192 -0.44 -9.01 8.75
C PRO A 192 -0.22 -8.64 7.28
N LYS A 193 -1.23 -8.90 6.45
CA LYS A 193 -1.22 -8.55 5.02
C LYS A 193 -1.57 -7.11 4.76
N TRP A 194 -2.44 -6.54 5.59
CA TRP A 194 -2.71 -5.12 5.62
C TRP A 194 -2.63 -4.65 7.05
N LEU A 195 -1.92 -3.55 7.30
CA LEU A 195 -1.88 -2.85 8.58
C LEU A 195 -2.41 -1.44 8.37
N PHE A 196 -3.46 -1.09 9.10
CA PHE A 196 -4.07 0.23 9.02
C PHE A 196 -3.80 1.01 10.30
N GLY A 197 -3.21 2.19 10.15
CA GLY A 197 -3.05 3.14 11.25
C GLY A 197 -3.56 4.51 10.84
N SER A 198 -3.95 5.30 11.82
CA SER A 198 -4.32 6.70 11.59
C SER A 198 -3.76 7.59 12.69
N HIS A 199 -3.26 8.76 12.31
CA HIS A 199 -2.88 9.79 13.27
C HIS A 199 -3.77 11.03 13.17
N ILE A 200 -3.91 11.69 14.31
CA ILE A 200 -4.71 12.89 14.53
C ILE A 200 -3.74 14.04 14.74
N GLY A 201 -3.74 15.02 13.83
CA GLY A 201 -2.76 16.10 13.85
C GLY A 201 -3.23 17.38 13.18
N SER A 202 -2.44 18.43 13.30
CA SER A 202 -2.43 19.59 12.40
C SER A 202 -1.17 19.54 11.55
N GLY A 203 -1.06 20.38 10.51
CA GLY A 203 0.17 20.50 9.72
C GLY A 203 1.39 21.02 10.49
N LYS A 204 1.27 21.24 11.81
CA LYS A 204 2.39 21.61 12.68
C LYS A 204 2.74 20.53 13.70
N LYS A 205 1.77 19.71 14.10
CA LYS A 205 1.95 18.76 15.19
C LYS A 205 0.97 17.60 15.09
N VAL A 206 1.50 16.39 15.25
CA VAL A 206 0.72 15.20 15.55
C VAL A 206 0.40 15.18 17.04
N PHE A 207 -0.88 15.03 17.37
CA PHE A 207 -1.34 14.98 18.76
C PHE A 207 -1.37 13.55 19.29
N GLY A 208 -1.71 12.59 18.43
CA GLY A 208 -1.68 11.17 18.76
C GLY A 208 -2.39 10.35 17.68
N TYR A 209 -2.92 9.18 18.06
CA TYR A 209 -3.37 8.17 17.11
C TYR A 209 -4.81 7.74 17.38
N LEU A 210 -5.46 7.20 16.36
CA LEU A 210 -6.78 6.59 16.47
C LEU A 210 -6.63 5.13 16.88
N GLY A 211 -7.29 4.71 17.96
CA GLY A 211 -7.22 3.33 18.45
C GLY A 211 -8.28 2.40 17.86
N ALA A 212 -8.11 1.10 18.10
CA ALA A 212 -8.96 0.04 17.57
C ALA A 212 -10.43 0.18 17.97
N LYS A 213 -10.72 0.56 19.22
CA LYS A 213 -12.09 0.71 19.72
C LYS A 213 -12.84 1.86 19.06
N SER A 214 -12.16 2.96 18.80
CA SER A 214 -12.75 4.07 18.04
C SER A 214 -13.09 3.64 16.62
N VAL A 215 -12.17 2.94 15.94
CA VAL A 215 -12.38 2.45 14.56
C VAL A 215 -13.50 1.42 14.50
N GLU A 216 -13.53 0.47 15.44
CA GLU A 216 -14.59 -0.53 15.57
C GLU A 216 -15.97 0.14 15.65
N ILE A 217 -16.13 1.13 16.53
CA ILE A 217 -17.41 1.84 16.68
C ILE A 217 -17.75 2.65 15.44
N ILE A 218 -16.80 3.40 14.88
CA ILE A 218 -17.02 4.22 13.69
C ILE A 218 -17.48 3.34 12.51
N GLN A 219 -16.81 2.21 12.29
CA GLN A 219 -17.13 1.29 11.20
C GLN A 219 -18.49 0.63 11.41
N ASN A 220 -18.78 0.11 12.61
CA ASN A 220 -20.06 -0.55 12.89
C ASN A 220 -21.23 0.41 12.83
N VAL A 221 -21.10 1.60 13.42
CA VAL A 221 -22.13 2.65 13.34
C VAL A 221 -22.36 3.06 11.89
N HIS A 222 -21.29 3.32 11.13
CA HIS A 222 -21.44 3.64 9.71
C HIS A 222 -22.11 2.51 8.94
N HIS A 223 -21.76 1.26 9.21
CA HIS A 223 -22.36 0.10 8.57
C HIS A 223 -23.84 -0.07 8.88
N ILE A 224 -24.27 0.16 10.13
CA ILE A 224 -25.68 0.09 10.52
C ILE A 224 -26.53 1.08 9.69
N PHE A 225 -26.04 2.31 9.51
CA PHE A 225 -26.79 3.36 8.82
C PHE A 225 -26.63 3.36 7.29
N ALA A 226 -25.43 3.04 6.79
CA ALA A 226 -25.10 3.15 5.37
C ALA A 226 -25.03 1.79 4.65
N ARG A 227 -25.11 0.67 5.38
CA ARG A 227 -24.92 -0.70 4.87
C ARG A 227 -23.61 -0.89 4.10
N LYS A 228 -22.60 -0.08 4.43
CA LYS A 228 -21.28 0.00 3.80
C LYS A 228 -20.23 0.23 4.88
N PHE A 229 -19.00 -0.21 4.62
CA PHE A 229 -17.85 0.12 5.46
C PHE A 229 -17.10 1.34 4.91
N LEU A 230 -16.46 2.10 5.79
CA LEU A 230 -15.59 3.21 5.41
C LEU A 230 -14.25 2.66 4.93
N SER A 231 -13.88 3.02 3.70
CA SER A 231 -12.52 2.87 3.18
C SER A 231 -11.87 4.26 3.15
N PHE A 232 -12.07 5.02 2.07
CA PHE A 232 -11.69 6.42 2.03
C PHE A 232 -12.80 7.36 2.52
N THR A 233 -12.44 8.28 3.41
CA THR A 233 -13.24 9.40 3.89
C THR A 233 -12.92 10.66 3.10
N SER A 234 -13.93 11.53 2.91
CA SER A 234 -13.72 12.77 2.15
C SER A 234 -12.80 13.74 2.94
N PRO A 235 -12.09 14.66 2.25
CA PRO A 235 -11.24 15.63 2.93
C PRO A 235 -11.97 16.48 3.97
N GLN A 236 -13.26 16.76 3.74
CA GLN A 236 -14.11 17.51 4.68
C GLN A 236 -14.34 16.74 5.99
N VAL A 237 -14.55 15.42 5.90
CA VAL A 237 -14.70 14.55 7.08
C VAL A 237 -13.37 14.42 7.81
N ASN A 238 -12.26 14.22 7.08
CA ASN A 238 -10.92 14.13 7.68
C ASN A 238 -10.57 15.38 8.48
N ARG A 239 -10.93 16.57 8.00
CA ARG A 239 -10.71 17.85 8.71
C ARG A 239 -11.61 18.08 9.93
N LYS A 240 -12.56 17.20 10.20
CA LYS A 240 -13.39 17.20 11.42
C LYS A 240 -12.83 16.25 12.49
N ALA A 241 -11.56 15.86 12.40
CA ALA A 241 -10.92 14.94 13.34
C ALA A 241 -10.94 15.42 14.81
N ARG A 242 -11.21 16.71 15.08
CA ARG A 242 -11.51 17.19 16.45
C ARG A 242 -12.62 16.41 17.13
N LEU A 243 -13.65 16.00 16.38
CA LEU A 243 -14.77 15.24 16.92
C LEU A 243 -14.32 13.88 17.44
N LEU A 244 -13.20 13.34 16.94
CA LEU A 244 -12.68 12.06 17.39
C LEU A 244 -12.22 12.10 18.85
N PHE A 245 -11.87 13.26 19.40
CA PHE A 245 -11.49 13.37 20.81
C PHE A 245 -12.61 12.97 21.79
N ALA A 246 -13.88 12.97 21.35
CA ALA A 246 -14.98 12.43 22.15
C ALA A 246 -14.81 10.93 22.47
N PHE A 247 -14.10 10.18 21.61
CA PHE A 247 -13.77 8.77 21.87
C PHE A 247 -12.72 8.58 22.96
N GLY A 248 -12.09 9.65 23.48
CA GLY A 248 -11.11 9.55 24.56
C GLY A 248 -11.66 8.97 25.87
N ALA A 249 -12.99 8.90 26.04
CA ALA A 249 -13.60 8.20 27.17
C ALA A 249 -13.37 6.68 27.09
N ILE A 250 -13.42 6.10 25.89
CA ILE A 250 -13.44 4.65 25.67
C ILE A 250 -12.18 4.12 24.97
N ASP A 251 -11.36 5.00 24.41
CA ASP A 251 -10.16 4.65 23.67
C ASP A 251 -8.92 5.34 24.27
N GLY A 252 -7.98 4.52 24.78
CA GLY A 252 -6.76 5.00 25.43
C GLY A 252 -5.84 5.79 24.51
N ALA A 253 -5.73 5.42 23.23
CA ALA A 253 -4.88 6.11 22.27
C ALA A 253 -5.43 7.52 21.98
N VAL A 254 -6.75 7.62 21.79
CA VAL A 254 -7.42 8.91 21.61
C VAL A 254 -7.34 9.77 22.87
N ARG A 255 -7.44 9.16 24.06
CA ARG A 255 -7.26 9.88 25.33
C ARG A 255 -5.87 10.51 25.45
N GLN A 256 -4.83 9.79 25.03
CA GLN A 256 -3.47 10.33 24.98
C GLN A 256 -3.36 11.47 23.96
N ALA A 257 -3.98 11.33 22.79
CA ALA A 257 -4.03 12.39 21.79
C ALA A 257 -4.71 13.66 22.32
N LEU A 258 -5.81 13.52 23.05
CA LEU A 258 -6.51 14.63 23.71
C LEU A 258 -5.64 15.32 24.76
N LYS A 259 -4.93 14.54 25.61
CA LYS A 259 -3.97 15.08 26.59
C LYS A 259 -2.85 15.87 25.91
N SER A 260 -2.23 15.29 24.88
CA SER A 260 -1.18 15.94 24.07
C SER A 260 -1.66 17.27 23.47
N ARG A 261 -2.90 17.28 22.95
CA ARG A 261 -3.53 18.49 22.43
C ARG A 261 -3.77 19.54 23.52
N PHE A 262 -4.27 19.14 24.68
CA PHE A 262 -4.50 20.03 25.82
C PHE A 262 -3.20 20.72 26.25
N PHE A 263 -2.12 19.97 26.47
CA PHE A 263 -0.83 20.55 26.85
C PHE A 263 -0.23 21.44 25.76
N HIS A 264 -0.43 21.11 24.48
CA HIS A 264 -0.01 21.98 23.40
C HIS A 264 -0.75 23.33 23.42
N LEU A 265 -2.06 23.33 23.70
CA LEU A 265 -2.86 24.55 23.78
C LEU A 265 -2.46 25.45 24.95
N LEU A 266 -1.98 24.89 26.07
CA LEU A 266 -1.47 25.70 27.18
C LEU A 266 -0.27 26.57 26.78
N GLY A 267 0.64 26.04 25.95
CA GLY A 267 1.79 26.80 25.44
C GLY A 267 1.50 27.59 24.15
N HIS A 268 0.44 27.24 23.43
CA HIS A 268 0.12 27.80 22.11
C HIS A 268 -1.39 28.05 21.98
N PRO A 269 -1.96 29.06 22.66
CA PRO A 269 -3.41 29.29 22.67
C PRO A 269 -3.97 29.58 21.26
N GLY A 270 -3.19 30.24 20.40
CA GLY A 270 -3.56 30.49 18.99
C GLY A 270 -3.79 29.20 18.19
N SER A 271 -3.23 28.07 18.63
CA SER A 271 -3.46 26.77 17.99
C SER A 271 -4.91 26.30 18.11
N LEU A 272 -5.74 26.89 18.98
CA LEU A 272 -7.16 26.57 19.12
C LEU A 272 -7.94 26.65 17.80
N PHE A 273 -7.52 27.49 16.85
CA PHE A 273 -8.18 27.64 15.55
C PHE A 273 -7.61 26.74 14.44
N GLU A 274 -6.54 25.98 14.71
CA GLU A 274 -5.91 25.11 13.72
C GLU A 274 -6.86 24.01 13.25
N LYS A 275 -6.80 23.65 11.97
CA LYS A 275 -7.57 22.52 11.45
C LYS A 275 -6.91 21.22 11.93
N ILE A 276 -7.69 20.35 12.57
CA ILE A 276 -7.23 19.01 12.98
C ILE A 276 -7.73 18.02 11.95
N SER A 277 -6.81 17.27 11.38
CA SER A 277 -7.06 16.31 10.32
C SER A 277 -6.70 14.89 10.79
N LEU A 278 -7.40 13.92 10.20
CA LEU A 278 -7.06 12.50 10.27
C LEU A 278 -6.29 12.13 9.00
N GLN A 279 -5.16 11.44 9.14
CA GLN A 279 -4.39 10.90 8.02
C GLN A 279 -3.96 9.47 8.32
N ASN A 280 -3.89 8.65 7.27
CA ASN A 280 -3.65 7.22 7.38
C ASN A 280 -2.26 6.85 6.85
N PHE A 281 -1.57 5.96 7.57
CA PHE A 281 -0.50 5.16 7.00
C PHE A 281 -0.98 3.71 6.93
N ILE A 282 -0.80 3.12 5.76
CA ILE A 282 -1.18 1.74 5.49
C ILE A 282 0.10 1.01 5.08
N VAL A 283 0.37 -0.14 5.70
CA VAL A 283 1.44 -1.03 5.25
C VAL A 283 0.78 -2.26 4.66
N MET A 284 1.10 -2.58 3.41
CA MET A 284 0.50 -3.72 2.71
C MET A 284 1.60 -4.73 2.35
N GLN A 285 1.57 -5.90 2.95
CA GLN A 285 2.45 -7.03 2.61
C GLN A 285 1.91 -7.71 1.35
N PRO A 286 2.72 -7.88 0.29
CA PRO A 286 2.37 -8.70 -0.86
C PRO A 286 2.19 -10.18 -0.47
N HIS A 287 1.81 -11.01 -1.44
CA HIS A 287 1.75 -12.44 -1.18
C HIS A 287 3.14 -12.99 -0.88
N ASP A 288 3.23 -13.93 0.06
CA ASP A 288 4.49 -14.56 0.45
C ASP A 288 4.50 -16.02 0.00
N ILE A 289 5.67 -16.58 -0.32
CA ILE A 289 5.83 -18.02 -0.53
C ILE A 289 6.44 -18.60 0.75
N LEU A 290 5.67 -19.43 1.44
CA LEU A 290 6.07 -20.06 2.70
C LEU A 290 7.14 -21.15 2.49
N PRO A 291 7.86 -21.59 3.55
CA PRO A 291 8.90 -22.61 3.43
C PRO A 291 8.46 -23.96 2.86
N ASN A 292 7.16 -24.25 2.89
CA ASN A 292 6.55 -25.45 2.31
C ASN A 292 6.05 -25.24 0.86
N GLY A 293 6.16 -24.02 0.33
CA GLY A 293 5.73 -23.64 -1.02
C GLY A 293 4.29 -23.15 -1.10
N GLU A 294 3.56 -23.06 0.01
CA GLU A 294 2.24 -22.44 0.02
C GLU A 294 2.35 -20.94 -0.21
N GLN A 295 1.36 -20.35 -0.89
CA GLN A 295 1.32 -18.93 -1.17
C GLN A 295 0.31 -18.27 -0.22
N ASP A 296 0.81 -17.38 0.63
CA ASP A 296 0.04 -16.71 1.66
C ASP A 296 -0.36 -15.31 1.18
N GLU A 297 -1.63 -15.16 0.76
CA GLU A 297 -2.23 -13.92 0.25
C GLU A 297 -3.03 -13.17 1.32
N CYS A 298 -3.55 -11.99 1.01
CA CYS A 298 -4.52 -11.27 1.84
C CYS A 298 -5.87 -12.01 1.92
N ASP A 299 -6.23 -12.51 3.10
CA ASP A 299 -7.56 -13.10 3.34
C ASP A 299 -8.63 -12.01 3.21
N GLY A 300 -9.65 -12.22 2.36
CA GLY A 300 -10.66 -11.18 2.10
C GLY A 300 -10.11 -9.90 1.45
N CYS A 301 -9.02 -9.99 0.68
CA CYS A 301 -8.33 -8.84 0.08
C CYS A 301 -9.29 -7.76 -0.45
N PRO A 302 -9.17 -6.48 -0.04
CA PRO A 302 -10.05 -5.41 -0.53
C PRO A 302 -9.72 -5.02 -1.98
N ASN A 303 -8.52 -5.35 -2.45
CA ASN A 303 -8.06 -5.04 -3.79
C ASN A 303 -8.38 -6.19 -4.76
N LYS A 304 -9.64 -6.26 -5.18
CA LYS A 304 -10.14 -7.26 -6.14
C LYS A 304 -10.49 -6.63 -7.47
N THR A 305 -10.31 -7.41 -8.54
CA THR A 305 -10.74 -7.07 -9.89
C THR A 305 -11.64 -8.16 -10.46
N TYR A 306 -12.51 -7.79 -11.41
CA TYR A 306 -13.39 -8.74 -12.07
C TYR A 306 -12.68 -9.42 -13.24
N TRP A 307 -12.78 -10.74 -13.31
CA TRP A 307 -12.27 -11.54 -14.41
C TRP A 307 -13.16 -12.77 -14.60
N ASN A 308 -13.72 -12.96 -15.80
CA ASN A 308 -14.53 -14.12 -16.20
C ASN A 308 -15.56 -14.59 -15.16
N GLY A 309 -16.50 -13.72 -14.76
CA GLY A 309 -17.58 -14.11 -13.85
C GLY A 309 -17.23 -14.09 -12.36
N ARG A 310 -15.99 -13.79 -11.99
CA ARG A 310 -15.53 -13.84 -10.59
C ARG A 310 -14.62 -12.67 -10.22
N LEU A 311 -14.50 -12.43 -8.92
CA LEU A 311 -13.52 -11.50 -8.36
C LEU A 311 -12.21 -12.24 -8.07
N VAL A 312 -11.10 -11.68 -8.53
CA VAL A 312 -9.74 -12.20 -8.30
C VAL A 312 -8.88 -11.13 -7.63
N SER A 313 -7.85 -11.54 -6.88
CA SER A 313 -6.88 -10.61 -6.31
C SER A 313 -6.20 -9.83 -7.43
N GLU A 314 -6.15 -8.51 -7.30
CA GLU A 314 -5.58 -7.65 -8.35
C GLU A 314 -4.11 -7.97 -8.63
N CYS A 315 -3.32 -8.22 -7.58
CA CYS A 315 -1.91 -8.63 -7.70
C CYS A 315 -1.71 -9.95 -8.46
N ARG A 316 -2.76 -10.78 -8.55
CA ARG A 316 -2.75 -12.07 -9.26
C ARG A 316 -3.43 -12.02 -10.62
N LYS A 317 -3.95 -10.86 -11.04
CA LYS A 317 -4.73 -10.71 -12.28
C LYS A 317 -3.95 -11.21 -13.50
N GLU A 318 -2.64 -10.95 -13.54
CA GLU A 318 -1.78 -11.34 -14.66
C GLU A 318 -1.75 -12.85 -14.87
N ASP A 319 -1.68 -13.64 -13.78
CA ASP A 319 -1.77 -15.10 -13.84
C ASP A 319 -3.05 -15.56 -14.56
N TYR A 320 -4.17 -14.91 -14.26
CA TYR A 320 -5.45 -15.22 -14.89
C TYR A 320 -5.49 -14.79 -16.36
N LEU A 321 -4.90 -13.66 -16.72
CA LEU A 321 -4.84 -13.19 -18.11
C LEU A 321 -3.97 -14.09 -18.98
N LEU A 322 -2.79 -14.49 -18.48
CA LEU A 322 -1.82 -15.28 -19.24
C LEU A 322 -2.10 -16.78 -19.21
N TYR A 323 -2.59 -17.29 -18.07
CA TYR A 323 -2.67 -18.74 -17.81
C TYR A 323 -4.06 -19.23 -17.42
N GLY A 324 -5.03 -18.32 -17.26
CA GLY A 324 -6.41 -18.65 -16.89
C GLY A 324 -6.61 -19.12 -15.44
N ARG A 325 -5.56 -19.09 -14.62
CA ARG A 325 -5.55 -19.57 -13.22
C ARG A 325 -4.33 -19.00 -12.48
N PRO A 326 -4.33 -18.93 -11.14
CA PRO A 326 -3.17 -18.49 -10.37
C PRO A 326 -2.03 -19.51 -10.48
N LEU A 327 -0.80 -19.01 -10.48
CA LEU A 327 0.39 -19.86 -10.43
C LEU A 327 0.55 -20.53 -9.06
N THR A 328 0.90 -21.81 -9.05
CA THR A 328 1.28 -22.57 -7.85
C THR A 328 2.79 -22.79 -7.81
N THR A 329 3.31 -22.96 -6.61
CA THR A 329 4.75 -23.12 -6.35
C THR A 329 5.04 -24.52 -5.84
N VAL A 330 6.08 -25.15 -6.38
CA VAL A 330 6.56 -26.47 -5.98
C VAL A 330 8.06 -26.38 -5.75
N ARG A 331 8.56 -26.99 -4.67
CA ARG A 331 9.99 -26.95 -4.37
C ARG A 331 10.80 -27.61 -5.50
N LYS A 332 11.81 -26.91 -6.01
CA LYS A 332 12.78 -27.48 -6.96
C LYS A 332 13.42 -28.71 -6.32
N LYS A 333 13.51 -29.80 -7.10
CA LYS A 333 14.33 -30.94 -6.67
C LYS A 333 15.79 -30.45 -6.57
N PRO A 334 16.52 -30.75 -5.48
CA PRO A 334 17.94 -30.44 -5.43
C PRO A 334 18.60 -31.07 -6.65
N CYS A 335 19.34 -30.26 -7.41
CA CYS A 335 20.13 -30.76 -8.52
C CYS A 335 21.07 -31.81 -7.96
N SER A 336 20.88 -33.08 -8.32
CA SER A 336 21.85 -34.12 -8.01
C SER A 336 23.10 -33.80 -8.81
N THR A 337 24.06 -33.10 -8.21
CA THR A 337 25.42 -33.05 -8.74
C THR A 337 25.84 -34.50 -8.95
N PRO A 338 26.29 -34.92 -10.15
CA PRO A 338 26.83 -36.25 -10.33
C PRO A 338 27.94 -36.41 -9.30
N ALA A 339 27.83 -37.41 -8.42
CA ALA A 339 28.87 -37.73 -7.47
C ALA A 339 30.18 -37.85 -8.25
N ALA A 340 31.15 -37.00 -7.95
CA ALA A 340 32.49 -37.11 -8.50
C ALA A 340 32.93 -38.55 -8.25
N GLY A 341 33.09 -39.31 -9.34
CA GLY A 341 33.40 -40.73 -9.26
C GLY A 341 34.64 -40.92 -8.39
N ASN A 342 34.47 -41.64 -7.28
CA ASN A 342 35.58 -42.19 -6.51
C ASN A 342 36.39 -43.08 -7.45
N ARG A 343 37.44 -42.53 -8.06
CA ARG A 343 38.57 -43.33 -8.54
C ARG A 343 39.28 -43.85 -7.31
N LEU A 344 38.82 -45.00 -6.81
CA LEU A 344 39.64 -45.89 -6.03
C LEU A 344 40.78 -46.36 -6.95
N SER A 345 41.94 -45.73 -6.81
CA SER A 345 43.19 -46.23 -7.35
C SER A 345 43.53 -47.54 -6.64
N LEU A 346 43.27 -48.65 -7.32
CA LEU A 346 43.90 -49.93 -7.04
C LEU A 346 45.41 -49.78 -7.27
N VAL A 347 46.17 -49.59 -6.19
CA VAL A 347 47.61 -49.83 -6.22
C VAL A 347 47.80 -51.33 -6.08
N SER A 348 48.07 -51.97 -7.21
CA SER A 348 48.54 -53.35 -7.28
C SER A 348 49.98 -53.42 -6.75
N ASN A 349 50.18 -54.23 -5.71
CA ASN A 349 51.51 -54.72 -5.34
C ASN A 349 52.04 -55.65 -6.45
N SER A 350 53.25 -55.36 -6.93
CA SER A 350 54.13 -56.38 -7.50
C SER A 350 55.58 -55.86 -7.62
N ASN A 351 56.45 -56.64 -6.98
CA ASN A 351 57.92 -56.68 -6.96
C ASN A 351 58.66 -55.79 -5.97
#